data_AF-A0A0E3RRS6-F1
#
_entry.id   AF-A0A0E3RRS6-F1
#
_cell.length_a   1.000
_cell.length_b   1.000
_cell.length_c   1.000
_cell.angle_alpha   90.00
_cell.angle_beta   90.00
_cell.angle_gamma   90.00
#
_symmetry.space_group_name_H-M   'P 1'
#
loop_
_entity.id
_entity.type
_entity.pdbx_description
1 polymer ?
#
loop_
_entity_poly.entity_id
_entity_poly.type
_entity_poly.pdbx_seq_one_letter_code
_entity_poly.pdbx_strand_id
1 'polypeptide(L)'
;MEKTATKETIEHYMNPEIKNTILRCCINVESEYVKWFVGDQTGWYYKRKGKNAAIPAISEGYDLQIQKFRTLHYTLAYYDYDLFTLNFSSADEKTEGKTKSKALVKAYAFGIDIDTVDQENGHGANIHEPAVKEAVESMASFFVSKLKEICPNSIYCLYSGGGIYVLIHHGVFEEYFKNYPEKLEEQKALDTDILTDALNKVIMEWQNEFYTQFPQHKKYAKADAINGAKRVFKTIFSIHKKHPYAVIPLDKDNIKIDFEKAKYPLSQEVIKTGESWYTEYDKDNKFLAYLEPYLSKATEDNIRNIYAGESVLISETEHINFEEYPPCIQNILKMPSCGAGATRALAILAAYLGQIGVPHNTAKALWCELAQRWSAAALTTNVFESWYKKMNCPGCKTIMTPGEGYPSVDLANLGVCKPNSKCYLVKFSSPVYYTDKQLYIEKLKRDLLR
;
A
#
# COMPACT_ATOMS: atom_id res chain seq x y z
N MET A 1 3.39 -6.29 24.42
CA MET A 1 4.36 -5.97 23.35
C MET A 1 5.73 -6.14 23.95
N GLU A 2 6.55 -6.98 23.33
CA GLU A 2 7.92 -7.24 23.78
C GLU A 2 8.82 -6.04 23.46
N LYS A 3 9.73 -5.72 24.38
CA LYS A 3 10.68 -4.62 24.26
C LYS A 3 11.84 -5.09 23.38
N THR A 4 12.12 -4.41 22.27
CA THR A 4 13.23 -4.77 21.35
C THR A 4 14.41 -3.81 21.42
N ALA A 5 14.24 -2.65 22.07
CA ALA A 5 15.34 -1.73 22.35
C ALA A 5 16.38 -2.37 23.29
N THR A 6 17.65 -2.30 22.90
CA THR A 6 18.82 -2.60 23.72
C THR A 6 19.45 -1.32 24.26
N LYS A 7 20.37 -1.43 25.21
CA LYS A 7 21.11 -0.27 25.76
C LYS A 7 21.82 0.51 24.64
N GLU A 8 22.49 -0.19 23.76
CA GLU A 8 23.26 0.38 22.65
C GLU A 8 22.32 1.09 21.66
N THR A 9 21.13 0.53 21.38
CA THR A 9 20.16 1.17 20.49
C THR A 9 19.59 2.45 21.11
N ILE A 10 19.37 2.45 22.43
CA ILE A 10 18.92 3.64 23.16
C ILE A 10 20.00 4.72 23.13
N GLU A 11 21.26 4.37 23.42
CA GLU A 11 22.39 5.31 23.38
C GLU A 11 22.55 5.96 22.01
N HIS A 12 22.40 5.19 20.93
CA HIS A 12 22.39 5.70 19.56
C HIS A 12 21.30 6.75 19.34
N TYR A 13 20.06 6.47 19.75
CA TYR A 13 18.96 7.41 19.58
C TYR A 13 19.00 8.59 20.57
N MET A 14 19.71 8.47 21.69
CA MET A 14 19.94 9.57 22.64
C MET A 14 21.02 10.54 22.15
N ASN A 15 21.78 10.22 21.10
CA ASN A 15 22.67 11.17 20.46
C ASN A 15 21.86 12.39 19.95
N PRO A 16 22.19 13.62 20.38
CA PRO A 16 21.43 14.81 20.02
C PRO A 16 21.35 15.07 18.51
N GLU A 17 22.42 14.82 17.75
CA GLU A 17 22.43 15.03 16.30
C GLU A 17 21.48 14.07 15.59
N ILE A 18 21.43 12.81 16.04
CA ILE A 18 20.50 11.80 15.53
C ILE A 18 19.05 12.20 15.87
N LYS A 19 18.76 12.52 17.15
CA LYS A 19 17.41 12.92 17.59
C LYS A 19 16.92 14.15 16.83
N ASN A 20 17.74 15.19 16.73
CA ASN A 20 17.39 16.43 16.05
C ASN A 20 17.15 16.21 14.55
N THR A 21 17.98 15.40 13.89
CA THR A 21 17.79 15.06 12.47
C THR A 21 16.49 14.31 12.23
N ILE A 22 16.18 13.30 13.05
CA ILE A 22 14.93 12.53 12.92
C ILE A 22 13.72 13.44 13.14
N LEU A 23 13.70 14.23 14.21
CA LEU A 23 12.57 15.10 14.54
C LEU A 23 12.36 16.21 13.51
N ARG A 24 13.43 16.81 12.96
CA ARG A 24 13.32 17.79 11.87
C ARG A 24 12.59 17.22 10.65
N CYS A 25 12.85 15.95 10.32
CA CYS A 25 12.15 15.28 9.20
C CYS A 25 10.66 14.98 9.52
N CYS A 26 10.22 15.10 10.77
CA CYS A 26 8.91 14.66 11.22
C CYS A 26 7.93 15.80 11.54
N ILE A 27 8.43 17.00 11.82
CA ILE A 27 7.64 18.14 12.29
C ILE A 27 7.76 19.26 11.26
N ASN A 28 6.63 19.78 10.78
CA ASN A 28 6.61 21.08 10.13
C ASN A 28 6.18 22.11 11.16
N VAL A 29 7.14 22.89 11.66
CA VAL A 29 6.93 23.85 12.77
C VAL A 29 6.07 25.02 12.31
N GLU A 30 6.22 25.47 11.06
CA GLU A 30 5.51 26.64 10.54
C GLU A 30 4.01 26.36 10.32
N SER A 31 3.68 25.12 9.95
CA SER A 31 2.31 24.73 9.55
C SER A 31 1.61 23.79 10.54
N GLU A 32 2.20 23.57 11.72
CA GLU A 32 1.64 22.81 12.85
C GLU A 32 1.13 21.39 12.52
N TYR A 33 1.80 20.66 11.62
CA TYR A 33 1.49 19.26 11.34
C TYR A 33 2.69 18.34 11.56
N VAL A 34 2.41 17.07 11.89
CA VAL A 34 3.44 16.13 12.34
C VAL A 34 3.20 14.72 11.80
N LYS A 35 4.28 13.98 11.55
CA LYS A 35 4.20 12.55 11.22
C LYS A 35 3.73 11.72 12.41
N TRP A 36 3.31 10.49 12.14
CA TRP A 36 3.03 9.49 13.15
C TRP A 36 4.23 8.55 13.30
N PHE A 37 4.79 8.42 14.52
CA PHE A 37 5.84 7.46 14.83
C PHE A 37 5.34 6.04 15.04
N VAL A 38 6.13 5.06 14.57
CA VAL A 38 5.86 3.64 14.72
C VAL A 38 7.14 2.87 15.04
N GLY A 39 7.23 2.29 16.24
CA GLY A 39 8.32 1.39 16.60
C GLY A 39 8.12 -0.04 16.07
N ASP A 40 9.14 -0.66 15.46
CA ASP A 40 9.13 -2.05 14.97
C ASP A 40 7.89 -2.48 14.17
N GLN A 41 7.25 -1.54 13.46
CA GLN A 41 5.96 -1.70 12.74
C GLN A 41 4.75 -2.08 13.61
N THR A 42 4.90 -2.18 14.93
CA THR A 42 3.84 -2.59 15.88
C THR A 42 3.49 -1.51 16.91
N GLY A 43 4.45 -0.64 17.23
CA GLY A 43 4.35 0.47 18.16
C GLY A 43 3.58 1.66 17.63
N TRP A 44 2.43 1.42 17.00
CA TRP A 44 1.55 2.46 16.45
C TRP A 44 0.86 3.29 17.55
N TYR A 45 0.55 2.67 18.69
CA TYR A 45 -0.31 3.27 19.69
C TYR A 45 0.28 3.17 21.09
N TYR A 46 -0.07 4.14 21.94
CA TYR A 46 0.16 4.07 23.38
C TYR A 46 -1.17 4.11 24.13
N LYS A 47 -1.20 3.45 25.29
CA LYS A 47 -2.37 3.49 26.18
C LYS A 47 -2.35 4.79 26.99
N ARG A 48 -3.40 5.60 26.85
CA ARG A 48 -3.64 6.82 27.64
C ARG A 48 -5.06 6.78 28.19
N LYS A 49 -5.21 6.74 29.52
CA LYS A 49 -6.52 6.73 30.21
C LYS A 49 -7.50 5.69 29.64
N GLY A 50 -7.01 4.47 29.37
CA GLY A 50 -7.81 3.38 28.81
C GLY A 50 -8.04 3.41 27.29
N LYS A 51 -7.54 4.44 26.59
CA LYS A 51 -7.65 4.59 25.12
C LYS A 51 -6.31 4.29 24.44
N ASN A 52 -6.36 3.71 23.24
CA ASN A 52 -5.20 3.61 22.35
C ASN A 52 -5.15 4.88 21.50
N ALA A 53 -4.13 5.71 21.70
CA ALA A 53 -3.90 6.92 20.91
C ALA A 53 -2.69 6.74 19.99
N ALA A 54 -2.73 7.35 18.81
CA ALA A 54 -1.59 7.45 17.91
C ALA A 54 -0.43 8.22 18.57
N ILE A 55 0.81 7.98 18.14
CA ILE A 55 2.01 8.59 18.75
C ILE A 55 2.54 9.68 17.80
N PRO A 56 2.43 10.98 18.16
CA PRO A 56 2.97 12.05 17.33
C PRO A 56 4.49 11.98 17.29
N ALA A 57 5.07 12.30 16.13
CA ALA A 57 6.50 12.29 15.93
C ALA A 57 7.20 13.55 16.46
N ILE A 58 6.95 13.84 17.74
CA ILE A 58 7.54 14.92 18.55
C ILE A 58 8.51 14.37 19.59
N SER A 59 9.18 15.24 20.35
CA SER A 59 10.20 14.83 21.34
C SER A 59 9.68 13.81 22.36
N GLU A 60 8.48 14.03 22.92
CA GLU A 60 7.89 13.11 23.89
C GLU A 60 7.55 11.75 23.25
N GLY A 61 7.02 11.78 22.03
CA GLY A 61 6.74 10.58 21.25
C GLY A 61 8.01 9.81 20.90
N TYR A 62 9.09 10.51 20.55
CA TYR A 62 10.42 9.95 20.29
C TYR A 62 10.94 9.22 21.52
N ASP A 63 10.97 9.91 22.67
CA ASP A 63 11.49 9.36 23.93
C ASP A 63 10.68 8.11 24.34
N LEU A 64 9.37 8.09 24.12
CA LEU A 64 8.53 6.90 24.35
C LEU A 64 8.89 5.71 23.44
N GLN A 65 9.22 5.97 22.18
CA GLN A 65 9.49 4.93 21.19
C GLN A 65 10.89 4.32 21.37
N ILE A 66 11.91 5.16 21.58
CA ILE A 66 13.31 4.69 21.65
C ILE A 66 13.54 3.80 22.87
N GLN A 67 12.79 4.05 23.94
CA GLN A 67 12.85 3.23 25.15
C GLN A 67 12.30 1.83 24.93
N LYS A 68 11.53 1.58 23.87
CA LYS A 68 10.83 0.32 23.65
C LYS A 68 11.28 -0.44 22.41
N PHE A 69 11.64 0.27 21.35
CA PHE A 69 11.81 -0.31 20.03
C PHE A 69 13.20 -0.08 19.46
N ARG A 70 13.72 -1.10 18.79
CA ARG A 70 15.00 -1.05 18.06
C ARG A 70 14.91 -0.19 16.81
N THR A 71 13.85 -0.36 16.03
CA THR A 71 13.67 0.30 14.72
C THR A 71 12.57 1.35 14.82
N LEU A 72 12.88 2.58 14.42
CA LEU A 72 11.94 3.68 14.36
C LEU A 72 11.45 3.88 12.92
N HIS A 73 10.15 4.07 12.76
CA HIS A 73 9.53 4.43 11.49
C HIS A 73 8.69 5.68 11.69
N TYR A 74 8.47 6.42 10.60
CA TYR A 74 7.48 7.46 10.52
C TYR A 74 6.53 7.21 9.35
N THR A 75 5.34 7.81 9.38
CA THR A 75 4.44 7.83 8.22
C THR A 75 4.96 8.72 7.10
N LEU A 76 4.62 8.41 5.85
CA LEU A 76 4.84 9.32 4.73
C LEU A 76 3.93 10.56 4.80
N ALA A 77 2.70 10.39 5.30
CA ALA A 77 1.78 11.48 5.59
C ALA A 77 2.17 12.26 6.86
N TYR A 78 1.90 13.56 6.82
CA TYR A 78 1.85 14.45 7.97
C TYR A 78 0.41 14.75 8.31
N TYR A 79 0.11 14.76 9.61
CA TYR A 79 -1.24 14.85 10.12
C TYR A 79 -1.44 16.09 10.97
N ASP A 80 -2.68 16.55 10.95
CA ASP A 80 -3.24 17.44 11.96
C ASP A 80 -3.10 16.81 13.36
N TYR A 81 -2.85 17.64 14.39
CA TYR A 81 -2.71 17.18 15.76
C TYR A 81 -3.98 16.51 16.30
N ASP A 82 -5.14 16.83 15.75
CA ASP A 82 -6.42 16.19 16.10
C ASP A 82 -6.38 14.66 15.94
N LEU A 83 -5.57 14.13 15.02
CA LEU A 83 -5.39 12.69 14.84
C LEU A 83 -4.97 12.00 16.15
N PHE A 84 -4.07 12.63 16.90
CA PHE A 84 -3.46 12.04 18.10
C PHE A 84 -4.37 12.09 19.31
N THR A 85 -5.56 12.70 19.17
CA THR A 85 -6.64 12.67 20.16
C THR A 85 -7.64 11.53 19.92
N LEU A 86 -7.63 10.92 18.74
CA LEU A 86 -8.54 9.82 18.37
C LEU A 86 -8.27 8.55 19.17
N ASN A 87 -9.33 7.76 19.36
CA ASN A 87 -9.26 6.44 19.98
C ASN A 87 -9.19 5.33 18.93
N PHE A 88 -8.30 4.37 19.13
CA PHE A 88 -8.08 3.21 18.26
C PHE A 88 -8.17 1.89 19.05
N SER A 89 -9.06 1.81 20.04
CA SER A 89 -9.12 0.68 20.98
C SER A 89 -9.92 -0.50 20.42
N SER A 90 -11.09 -0.24 19.84
CA SER A 90 -11.98 -1.25 19.26
C SER A 90 -11.78 -1.43 17.74
N ALA A 91 -12.37 -2.48 17.16
CA ALA A 91 -12.32 -2.73 15.72
C ALA A 91 -13.07 -1.66 14.91
N ASP A 92 -14.19 -1.18 15.43
CA ASP A 92 -14.99 -0.12 14.82
C ASP A 92 -14.23 1.20 14.85
N GLU A 93 -13.66 1.56 16.01
CA GLU A 93 -12.81 2.74 16.17
C GLU A 93 -11.55 2.68 15.26
N LYS A 94 -10.99 1.50 15.02
CA LYS A 94 -9.89 1.35 14.06
C LYS A 94 -10.32 1.55 12.61
N THR A 95 -11.55 1.14 12.29
CA THR A 95 -12.12 1.29 10.94
C THR A 95 -12.47 2.75 10.69
N GLU A 96 -13.19 3.38 11.61
CA GLU A 96 -13.50 4.81 11.61
C GLU A 96 -12.22 5.64 11.63
N GLY A 97 -11.28 5.30 12.51
CA GLY A 97 -9.97 5.92 12.60
C GLY A 97 -9.10 5.74 11.35
N LYS A 98 -9.38 4.76 10.48
CA LYS A 98 -8.73 4.64 9.17
C LYS A 98 -9.24 5.73 8.23
N THR A 99 -10.54 5.93 8.14
CA THR A 99 -11.14 6.99 7.32
C THR A 99 -10.77 8.38 7.85
N LYS A 100 -10.96 8.62 9.15
CA LYS A 100 -10.59 9.88 9.83
C LYS A 100 -9.12 10.22 9.65
N SER A 101 -8.23 9.23 9.72
CA SER A 101 -6.80 9.50 9.53
C SER A 101 -6.49 10.05 8.14
N LYS A 102 -7.19 9.62 7.08
CA LYS A 102 -7.00 10.16 5.74
C LYS A 102 -7.44 11.62 5.67
N ALA A 103 -8.59 11.95 6.25
CA ALA A 103 -9.11 13.32 6.24
C ALA A 103 -8.25 14.31 7.05
N LEU A 104 -7.46 13.81 8.00
CA LEU A 104 -6.55 14.59 8.83
C LEU A 104 -5.14 14.72 8.22
N VAL A 105 -4.89 14.21 7.02
CA VAL A 105 -3.63 14.46 6.30
C VAL A 105 -3.57 15.93 5.86
N LYS A 106 -2.43 16.58 6.14
CA LYS A 106 -2.16 18.00 5.82
C LYS A 106 -1.00 18.18 4.85
N ALA A 107 -0.10 17.22 4.79
CA ALA A 107 0.98 17.17 3.82
C ALA A 107 1.39 15.70 3.59
N TYR A 108 2.08 15.43 2.49
CA TYR A 108 2.45 14.06 2.14
C TYR A 108 3.83 14.01 1.49
N ALA A 109 4.72 13.13 1.96
CA ALA A 109 5.98 12.83 1.28
C ALA A 109 5.77 11.66 0.31
N PHE A 110 6.11 11.82 -0.97
CA PHE A 110 6.05 10.70 -1.91
C PHE A 110 7.21 9.74 -1.65
N GLY A 111 6.90 8.48 -1.37
CA GLY A 111 7.91 7.45 -1.08
C GLY A 111 7.88 6.34 -2.11
N ILE A 112 9.05 5.95 -2.59
CA ILE A 112 9.30 4.82 -3.48
C ILE A 112 10.19 3.84 -2.72
N ASP A 113 9.64 2.67 -2.42
CA ASP A 113 10.32 1.64 -1.64
C ASP A 113 10.91 0.59 -2.59
N ILE A 114 12.22 0.63 -2.79
CA ILE A 114 12.94 -0.27 -3.69
C ILE A 114 13.53 -1.39 -2.85
N ASP A 115 12.91 -2.55 -2.94
CA ASP A 115 13.24 -3.76 -2.19
C ASP A 115 13.90 -4.82 -3.07
N THR A 116 14.69 -5.68 -2.45
CA THR A 116 15.18 -6.88 -3.12
C THR A 116 14.08 -7.92 -3.31
N VAL A 117 14.22 -8.70 -4.37
CA VAL A 117 13.41 -9.89 -4.64
C VAL A 117 14.20 -11.10 -4.14
N ASP A 118 13.68 -11.76 -3.10
CA ASP A 118 14.17 -13.02 -2.55
C ASP A 118 12.96 -13.86 -2.11
N GLN A 119 12.80 -15.03 -2.74
CA GLN A 119 11.66 -15.93 -2.48
C GLN A 119 11.87 -16.84 -1.27
N GLU A 120 13.10 -17.01 -0.80
CA GLU A 120 13.46 -17.98 0.24
C GLU A 120 13.61 -17.30 1.61
N ASN A 121 14.37 -16.22 1.67
CA ASN A 121 14.76 -15.58 2.94
C ASN A 121 14.02 -14.27 3.22
N GLY A 122 13.23 -13.80 2.24
CA GLY A 122 12.45 -12.57 2.29
C GLY A 122 13.26 -11.31 1.96
N HIS A 123 12.56 -10.18 1.87
CA HIS A 123 13.12 -8.90 1.42
C HIS A 123 14.39 -8.48 2.18
N GLY A 124 15.40 -8.05 1.43
CA GLY A 124 16.67 -7.52 1.91
C GLY A 124 17.72 -8.55 2.31
N ALA A 125 17.37 -9.83 2.39
CA ALA A 125 18.30 -10.87 2.86
C ALA A 125 19.51 -11.08 1.94
N ASN A 126 19.32 -10.92 0.63
CA ASN A 126 20.32 -11.11 -0.41
C ASN A 126 21.02 -9.81 -0.87
N ILE A 127 20.88 -8.70 -0.13
CA ILE A 127 21.40 -7.38 -0.53
C ILE A 127 22.94 -7.36 -0.77
N HIS A 128 23.68 -8.30 -0.20
CA HIS A 128 25.13 -8.43 -0.39
C HIS A 128 25.54 -9.09 -1.71
N GLU A 129 24.60 -9.73 -2.40
CA GLU A 129 24.88 -10.29 -3.72
C GLU A 129 25.14 -9.15 -4.71
N PRO A 130 26.27 -9.15 -5.45
CA PRO A 130 26.63 -8.04 -6.34
C PRO A 130 25.53 -7.67 -7.34
N ALA A 131 24.88 -8.67 -7.95
CA ALA A 131 23.80 -8.46 -8.92
C ALA A 131 22.52 -7.87 -8.29
N VAL A 132 22.24 -8.19 -7.03
CA VAL A 132 21.10 -7.65 -6.27
C VAL A 132 21.36 -6.20 -5.89
N LYS A 133 22.55 -5.93 -5.33
CA LYS A 133 23.00 -4.56 -5.02
C LYS A 133 22.97 -3.68 -6.26
N GLU A 134 23.51 -4.16 -7.37
CA GLU A 134 23.49 -3.45 -8.65
C GLU A 134 22.05 -3.18 -9.11
N ALA A 135 21.16 -4.16 -9.02
CA ALA A 135 19.77 -3.99 -9.44
C ALA A 135 19.02 -2.91 -8.65
N VAL A 136 19.18 -2.86 -7.32
CA VAL A 136 18.52 -1.83 -6.49
C VAL A 136 19.13 -0.44 -6.72
N GLU A 137 20.45 -0.35 -6.87
CA GLU A 137 21.14 0.92 -7.19
C GLU A 137 20.74 1.45 -8.57
N SER A 138 20.68 0.58 -9.58
CA SER A 138 20.26 0.93 -10.94
C SER A 138 18.80 1.36 -10.98
N MET A 139 17.91 0.65 -10.28
CA MET A 139 16.50 1.05 -10.19
C MET A 139 16.37 2.40 -9.50
N ALA A 140 17.01 2.61 -8.34
CA ALA A 140 16.98 3.89 -7.66
C ALA A 140 17.53 5.03 -8.54
N SER A 141 18.62 4.80 -9.26
CA SER A 141 19.22 5.78 -10.17
C SER A 141 18.27 6.15 -11.32
N PHE A 142 17.53 5.17 -11.85
CA PHE A 142 16.51 5.39 -12.87
C PHE A 142 15.33 6.23 -12.33
N PHE A 143 14.82 5.91 -11.14
CA PHE A 143 13.76 6.72 -10.52
C PHE A 143 14.25 8.15 -10.27
N VAL A 144 15.46 8.33 -9.76
CA VAL A 144 16.03 9.64 -9.48
C VAL A 144 16.30 10.44 -10.74
N SER A 145 16.73 9.83 -11.86
CA SER A 145 16.92 10.56 -13.11
C SER A 145 15.61 11.16 -13.63
N LYS A 146 14.52 10.39 -13.60
CA LYS A 146 13.17 10.87 -13.94
C LYS A 146 12.73 12.01 -13.03
N LEU A 147 12.97 11.88 -11.73
CA LEU A 147 12.60 12.90 -10.75
C LEU A 147 13.42 14.18 -10.91
N LYS A 148 14.70 14.11 -11.31
CA LYS A 148 15.55 15.29 -11.53
C LYS A 148 15.04 16.19 -12.66
N GLU A 149 14.36 15.61 -13.66
CA GLU A 149 13.74 16.38 -14.73
C GLU A 149 12.52 17.20 -14.24
N ILE A 150 11.94 16.81 -13.08
CA ILE A 150 10.66 17.34 -12.59
C ILE A 150 10.85 18.21 -11.33
N CYS A 151 11.56 17.70 -10.31
CA CYS A 151 11.74 18.31 -8.99
C CYS A 151 13.15 18.02 -8.40
N PRO A 152 14.23 18.55 -9.00
CA PRO A 152 15.61 18.15 -8.69
C PRO A 152 16.05 18.46 -7.24
N ASN A 153 15.51 19.50 -6.61
CA ASN A 153 15.90 19.91 -5.26
C ASN A 153 15.12 19.18 -4.17
N SER A 154 14.12 18.39 -4.56
CA SER A 154 13.18 17.75 -3.62
C SER A 154 13.46 16.28 -3.35
N ILE A 155 14.53 15.70 -3.91
CA ILE A 155 14.80 14.25 -3.93
C ILE A 155 15.77 13.85 -2.82
N TYR A 156 15.40 12.81 -2.06
CA TYR A 156 16.14 12.30 -0.91
C TYR A 156 16.20 10.77 -0.95
N CYS A 157 17.40 10.18 -0.99
CA CYS A 157 17.63 8.74 -1.04
C CYS A 157 18.20 8.16 0.27
N LEU A 158 17.65 7.06 0.78
CA LEU A 158 18.18 6.37 1.97
C LEU A 158 18.51 4.92 1.66
N TYR A 159 19.62 4.40 2.18
CA TYR A 159 19.81 2.96 2.30
C TYR A 159 19.05 2.46 3.51
N SER A 160 18.06 1.59 3.31
CA SER A 160 17.13 1.15 4.35
C SER A 160 17.68 0.02 5.24
N GLY A 161 18.86 -0.51 4.92
CA GLY A 161 19.44 -1.73 5.50
C GLY A 161 19.10 -3.02 4.75
N GLY A 162 18.20 -2.96 3.76
CA GLY A 162 17.86 -4.09 2.89
C GLY A 162 17.40 -3.69 1.48
N GLY A 163 17.43 -2.39 1.16
CA GLY A 163 16.91 -1.81 -0.07
C GLY A 163 17.18 -0.30 -0.07
N ILE A 164 16.55 0.43 -0.99
CA ILE A 164 16.70 1.89 -1.12
C ILE A 164 15.33 2.55 -1.04
N TYR A 165 15.22 3.58 -0.20
CA TYR A 165 14.08 4.49 -0.23
C TYR A 165 14.43 5.69 -1.10
N VAL A 166 13.57 6.03 -2.05
CA VAL A 166 13.57 7.34 -2.70
C VAL A 166 12.38 8.13 -2.16
N LEU A 167 12.63 9.29 -1.56
CA LEU A 167 11.63 10.17 -0.98
C LEU A 167 11.62 11.51 -1.70
N ILE A 168 10.44 12.05 -1.93
CA ILE A 168 10.24 13.44 -2.34
C ILE A 168 9.72 14.25 -1.18
N HIS A 169 10.30 15.44 -0.98
CA HIS A 169 9.94 16.36 0.09
C HIS A 169 8.45 16.69 0.06
N HIS A 170 7.80 16.75 1.22
CA HIS A 170 6.35 17.00 1.32
C HIS A 170 5.94 18.38 0.80
N GLY A 171 6.86 19.35 0.84
CA GLY A 171 6.65 20.71 0.36
C GLY A 171 6.27 20.81 -1.12
N VAL A 172 6.63 19.83 -1.95
CA VAL A 172 6.22 19.84 -3.38
C VAL A 172 4.72 19.67 -3.59
N PHE A 173 3.98 19.27 -2.55
CA PHE A 173 2.53 19.09 -2.58
C PHE A 173 1.76 20.20 -1.86
N GLU A 174 2.41 21.27 -1.41
CA GLU A 174 1.74 22.37 -0.66
C GLU A 174 0.49 22.89 -1.37
N GLU A 175 0.58 23.16 -2.69
CA GLU A 175 -0.57 23.67 -3.45
C GLU A 175 -1.71 22.66 -3.56
N TYR A 176 -1.42 21.35 -3.53
CA TYR A 176 -2.45 20.30 -3.53
C TYR A 176 -3.31 20.33 -2.25
N PHE A 177 -2.67 20.62 -1.11
CA PHE A 177 -3.33 20.65 0.20
C PHE A 177 -3.93 22.01 0.57
N LYS A 178 -3.66 23.07 -0.19
CA LYS A 178 -4.07 24.45 0.12
C LYS A 178 -5.56 24.63 0.43
N ASN A 179 -6.44 23.95 -0.31
CA ASN A 179 -7.89 24.07 -0.14
C ASN A 179 -8.47 22.99 0.79
N TYR A 180 -7.64 22.15 1.43
CA TYR A 180 -8.13 21.13 2.37
C TYR A 180 -8.93 21.70 3.55
N PRO A 181 -8.59 22.86 4.15
CA PRO A 181 -9.36 23.40 5.27
C PRO A 181 -10.84 23.61 4.95
N GLU A 182 -11.17 23.98 3.71
CA GLU A 182 -12.52 24.32 3.26
C GLU A 182 -13.36 23.08 2.86
N LYS A 183 -12.73 21.92 2.71
CA LYS A 183 -13.37 20.68 2.27
C LYS A 183 -14.08 19.94 3.41
N LEU A 184 -15.07 19.12 3.08
CA LEU A 184 -15.68 18.17 4.01
C LEU A 184 -14.71 17.01 4.31
N GLU A 185 -14.88 16.34 5.45
CA GLU A 185 -14.01 15.23 5.90
C GLU A 185 -13.89 14.12 4.84
N GLU A 186 -15.02 13.69 4.27
CA GLU A 186 -15.08 12.65 3.24
C GLU A 186 -14.32 13.06 1.98
N GLN A 187 -14.40 14.33 1.59
CA GLN A 187 -13.67 14.85 0.44
C GLN A 187 -12.16 14.88 0.70
N LYS A 188 -11.72 15.27 1.91
CA LYS A 188 -10.29 15.23 2.27
C LYS A 188 -9.74 13.80 2.26
N ALA A 189 -10.53 12.84 2.77
CA ALA A 189 -10.16 11.43 2.75
C ALA A 189 -10.05 10.91 1.30
N LEU A 190 -11.00 11.26 0.45
CA LEU A 190 -11.00 10.92 -0.98
C LEU A 190 -9.80 11.54 -1.72
N ASP A 191 -9.53 12.82 -1.50
CA ASP A 191 -8.38 13.50 -2.13
C ASP A 191 -7.05 12.86 -1.70
N THR A 192 -6.94 12.44 -0.44
CA THR A 192 -5.76 11.69 0.03
C THR A 192 -5.60 10.38 -0.72
N ASP A 193 -6.68 9.62 -0.92
CA ASP A 193 -6.65 8.38 -1.70
C ASP A 193 -6.27 8.66 -3.16
N ILE A 194 -6.88 9.67 -3.80
CA ILE A 194 -6.58 10.09 -5.18
C ILE A 194 -5.08 10.42 -5.34
N LEU A 195 -4.51 11.21 -4.44
CA LEU A 195 -3.08 11.53 -4.47
C LEU A 195 -2.24 10.26 -4.37
N THR A 196 -2.51 9.40 -3.39
CA THR A 196 -1.69 8.21 -3.17
C THR A 196 -1.82 7.18 -4.31
N ASP A 197 -3.00 7.05 -4.91
CA ASP A 197 -3.24 6.22 -6.08
C ASP A 197 -2.51 6.75 -7.32
N ALA A 198 -2.51 8.07 -7.53
CA ALA A 198 -1.77 8.70 -8.61
C ALA A 198 -0.26 8.44 -8.47
N LEU A 199 0.28 8.62 -7.26
CA LEU A 199 1.69 8.32 -6.96
C LEU A 199 2.04 6.85 -7.18
N ASN A 200 1.15 5.92 -6.79
CA ASN A 200 1.34 4.49 -7.02
C ASN A 200 1.35 4.13 -8.51
N LYS A 201 0.50 4.77 -9.32
CA LYS A 201 0.49 4.60 -10.78
C LYS A 201 1.81 5.06 -11.42
N VAL A 202 2.36 6.19 -10.98
CA VAL A 202 3.69 6.65 -11.43
C VAL A 202 4.77 5.61 -11.11
N ILE A 203 4.80 5.05 -9.89
CA ILE A 203 5.76 4.00 -9.53
C ILE A 203 5.63 2.79 -10.47
N MET A 204 4.40 2.32 -10.70
CA MET A 204 4.15 1.15 -11.55
C MET A 204 4.60 1.39 -13.00
N GLU A 205 4.28 2.57 -13.55
CA GLU A 205 4.66 2.93 -14.92
C GLU A 205 6.18 2.98 -15.08
N TRP A 206 6.87 3.70 -14.18
CA TRP A 206 8.32 3.83 -14.22
C TRP A 206 9.03 2.50 -13.95
N GLN A 207 8.50 1.65 -13.07
CA GLN A 207 9.04 0.31 -12.87
C GLN A 207 8.93 -0.53 -14.15
N ASN A 208 7.80 -0.47 -14.86
CA ASN A 208 7.62 -1.19 -16.11
C ASN A 208 8.56 -0.68 -17.21
N GLU A 209 8.77 0.64 -17.28
CA GLU A 209 9.77 1.24 -18.15
C GLU A 209 11.18 0.75 -17.80
N PHE A 210 11.55 0.76 -16.51
CA PHE A 210 12.82 0.25 -16.02
C PHE A 210 13.05 -1.22 -16.41
N TYR A 211 12.05 -2.10 -16.23
CA TYR A 211 12.17 -3.50 -16.62
C TYR A 211 12.23 -3.72 -18.13
N THR A 212 11.69 -2.80 -18.92
CA THR A 212 11.83 -2.83 -20.38
C THR A 212 13.26 -2.49 -20.78
N GLN A 213 13.89 -1.51 -20.12
CA GLN A 213 15.27 -1.09 -20.39
C GLN A 213 16.32 -2.04 -19.78
N PHE A 214 16.03 -2.62 -18.62
CA PHE A 214 16.94 -3.46 -17.85
C PHE A 214 16.28 -4.77 -17.40
N PRO A 215 15.88 -5.64 -18.34
CA PRO A 215 15.14 -6.87 -18.02
C PRO A 215 15.89 -7.81 -17.07
N GLN A 216 17.24 -7.78 -17.08
CA GLN A 216 18.08 -8.58 -16.18
C GLN A 216 17.87 -8.27 -14.69
N HIS A 217 17.42 -7.06 -14.34
CA HIS A 217 17.23 -6.63 -12.96
C HIS A 217 15.85 -7.04 -12.38
N LYS A 218 14.89 -7.45 -13.22
CA LYS A 218 13.51 -7.78 -12.80
C LYS A 218 13.42 -8.87 -11.73
N LYS A 219 14.34 -9.84 -11.76
CA LYS A 219 14.40 -10.93 -10.77
C LYS A 219 15.05 -10.53 -9.45
N TYR A 220 15.63 -9.34 -9.35
CA TYR A 220 16.47 -8.93 -8.22
C TYR A 220 15.92 -7.72 -7.45
N ALA A 221 15.24 -6.80 -8.13
CA ALA A 221 14.74 -5.57 -7.52
C ALA A 221 13.31 -5.26 -7.96
N LYS A 222 12.51 -4.69 -7.05
CA LYS A 222 11.16 -4.18 -7.30
C LYS A 222 10.93 -2.89 -6.52
N ALA A 223 10.02 -2.06 -7.01
CA ALA A 223 9.51 -0.86 -6.35
C ALA A 223 8.08 -1.10 -5.88
N ASP A 224 7.82 -0.98 -4.58
CA ASP A 224 6.49 -1.21 -4.02
C ASP A 224 5.60 0.05 -4.18
N ALA A 225 4.58 -0.07 -5.04
CA ALA A 225 3.56 0.96 -5.27
C ALA A 225 2.47 0.95 -4.18
N ILE A 226 2.85 1.27 -2.95
CA ILE A 226 1.98 1.16 -1.76
C ILE A 226 1.95 2.44 -0.90
N ASN A 227 2.04 3.60 -1.54
CA ASN A 227 1.72 4.88 -0.93
C ASN A 227 0.29 4.85 -0.35
N GLY A 228 0.11 5.57 0.74
CA GLY A 228 -1.14 5.59 1.51
C GLY A 228 -0.94 6.38 2.80
N ALA A 229 -2.03 6.87 3.40
CA ALA A 229 -1.95 7.71 4.62
C ALA A 229 -1.07 7.06 5.72
N LYS A 230 -1.27 5.77 5.97
CA LYS A 230 -0.51 5.00 6.98
C LYS A 230 0.71 4.25 6.41
N ARG A 231 1.21 4.59 5.22
CA ARG A 231 2.47 4.03 4.73
C ARG A 231 3.61 4.56 5.59
N VAL A 232 4.53 3.69 5.99
CA VAL A 232 5.65 4.04 6.87
C VAL A 232 6.99 3.66 6.24
N PHE A 233 7.98 4.53 6.41
CA PHE A 233 9.39 4.25 6.12
C PHE A 233 10.18 4.29 7.43
N LYS A 234 11.29 3.55 7.49
CA LYS A 234 12.24 3.70 8.61
C LYS A 234 12.76 5.15 8.60
N THR A 235 12.95 5.72 9.79
CA THR A 235 13.54 7.06 9.87
C THR A 235 14.99 7.03 9.39
N ILE A 236 15.51 8.17 8.93
CA ILE A 236 16.97 8.36 8.83
C ILE A 236 17.61 7.99 10.19
N PHE A 237 18.76 7.33 10.14
CA PHE A 237 19.48 6.77 11.29
C PHE A 237 18.74 5.72 12.11
N SER A 238 17.56 5.24 11.68
CA SER A 238 16.93 4.10 12.33
C SER A 238 17.80 2.85 12.20
N ILE A 239 17.89 2.06 13.26
CA ILE A 239 18.61 0.78 13.26
C ILE A 239 17.73 -0.30 12.64
N HIS A 240 18.28 -1.08 11.71
CA HIS A 240 17.58 -2.18 11.07
C HIS A 240 17.24 -3.30 12.08
N LYS A 241 16.06 -3.93 11.89
CA LYS A 241 15.55 -4.96 12.79
C LYS A 241 16.47 -6.19 12.89
N LYS A 242 16.97 -6.66 11.75
CA LYS A 242 17.80 -7.88 11.62
C LYS A 242 19.27 -7.60 11.26
N HIS A 243 19.51 -6.86 10.17
CA HIS A 243 20.85 -6.52 9.71
C HIS A 243 21.60 -5.54 10.64
N PRO A 244 22.94 -5.56 10.65
CA PRO A 244 23.77 -4.68 11.48
C PRO A 244 23.91 -3.28 10.87
N TYR A 245 22.86 -2.77 10.24
CA TYR A 245 22.86 -1.48 9.54
C TYR A 245 21.95 -0.48 10.23
N ALA A 246 22.34 0.79 10.20
CA ALA A 246 21.44 1.91 10.38
C ALA A 246 21.12 2.55 9.02
N VAL A 247 19.97 3.21 8.95
CA VAL A 247 19.50 3.89 7.74
C VAL A 247 20.36 5.13 7.52
N ILE A 248 21.00 5.25 6.36
CA ILE A 248 21.89 6.37 6.05
C ILE A 248 21.48 7.08 4.75
N PRO A 249 21.73 8.40 4.63
CA PRO A 249 21.67 9.12 3.36
C PRO A 249 22.51 8.48 2.26
N LEU A 250 21.97 8.51 1.05
CA LEU A 250 22.69 8.22 -0.19
C LEU A 250 22.78 9.48 -1.03
N ASP A 251 23.88 9.60 -1.77
CA ASP A 251 24.05 10.66 -2.77
C ASP A 251 23.09 10.44 -3.95
N LYS A 252 22.18 11.39 -4.18
CA LYS A 252 21.22 11.35 -5.29
C LYS A 252 21.89 11.51 -6.66
N ASP A 253 23.10 12.05 -6.73
CA ASP A 253 23.88 12.22 -7.95
C ASP A 253 24.75 11.00 -8.25
N ASN A 254 25.00 10.15 -7.24
CA ASN A 254 25.73 8.90 -7.37
C ASN A 254 25.23 7.86 -6.37
N ILE A 255 24.12 7.19 -6.71
CA ILE A 255 23.47 6.25 -5.80
C ILE A 255 24.31 4.98 -5.66
N LYS A 256 25.01 4.89 -4.53
CA LYS A 256 25.84 3.75 -4.17
C LYS A 256 25.64 3.38 -2.70
N ILE A 257 25.23 2.14 -2.45
CA ILE A 257 25.15 1.57 -1.11
C ILE A 257 26.57 1.33 -0.60
N ASP A 258 26.90 1.98 0.51
CA ASP A 258 28.13 1.79 1.27
C ASP A 258 27.80 1.04 2.57
N PHE A 259 28.09 -0.26 2.60
CA PHE A 259 27.80 -1.12 3.74
C PHE A 259 28.61 -0.76 4.99
N GLU A 260 29.83 -0.26 4.83
CA GLU A 260 30.70 0.10 5.95
C GLU A 260 30.21 1.39 6.60
N LYS A 261 29.82 2.41 5.81
CA LYS A 261 29.17 3.62 6.34
C LYS A 261 27.83 3.34 7.00
N ALA A 262 27.08 2.36 6.50
CA ALA A 262 25.78 1.99 7.06
C ALA A 262 25.90 1.15 8.34
N LYS A 263 27.08 0.57 8.63
CA LYS A 263 27.28 -0.35 9.75
C LYS A 263 27.02 0.38 11.06
N TYR A 264 26.19 -0.23 11.90
CA TYR A 264 25.91 0.25 13.24
C TYR A 264 26.96 -0.30 14.23
N PRO A 265 27.56 0.51 15.13
CA PRO A 265 27.32 1.95 15.36
C PRO A 265 27.83 2.89 14.26
N LEU A 266 27.09 3.98 14.01
CA LEU A 266 27.44 4.97 12.98
C LEU A 266 28.66 5.82 13.39
N SER A 267 29.48 6.18 12.40
CA SER A 267 30.56 7.16 12.59
C SER A 267 30.01 8.59 12.66
N GLN A 268 30.77 9.50 13.28
CA GLN A 268 30.42 10.91 13.33
C GLN A 268 30.32 11.56 11.94
N GLU A 269 31.14 11.10 10.98
CA GLU A 269 31.07 11.54 9.59
C GLU A 269 29.69 11.26 8.99
N VAL A 270 29.16 10.05 9.22
CA VAL A 270 27.85 9.66 8.71
C VAL A 270 26.73 10.42 9.42
N ILE A 271 26.82 10.62 10.74
CA ILE A 271 25.81 11.39 11.49
C ILE A 271 25.70 12.83 10.96
N LYS A 272 26.84 13.47 10.65
CA LYS A 272 26.87 14.83 10.08
C LYS A 272 26.18 14.95 8.73
N THR A 273 26.11 13.88 7.93
CA THR A 273 25.32 13.91 6.67
C THR A 273 23.83 14.17 6.91
N GLY A 274 23.36 13.96 8.14
CA GLY A 274 22.00 14.29 8.55
C GLY A 274 21.71 15.78 8.61
N GLU A 275 22.69 16.67 8.74
CA GLU A 275 22.45 18.11 8.93
C GLU A 275 21.73 18.77 7.73
N SER A 276 22.15 18.43 6.50
CA SER A 276 21.56 18.92 5.25
C SER A 276 20.43 18.03 4.72
N TRP A 277 20.05 16.98 5.44
CA TRP A 277 19.03 16.05 4.99
C TRP A 277 17.62 16.62 5.13
N TYR A 278 16.82 16.53 4.07
CA TYR A 278 15.40 16.90 4.07
C TYR A 278 15.15 18.37 4.45
N THR A 279 15.93 19.30 3.86
CA THR A 279 15.88 20.75 4.16
C THR A 279 15.44 21.61 2.98
N GLU A 280 15.57 21.12 1.75
CA GLU A 280 15.26 21.86 0.52
C GLU A 280 14.14 21.19 -0.28
N TYR A 281 13.41 21.99 -1.04
CA TYR A 281 12.39 21.52 -1.97
C TYR A 281 12.05 22.57 -3.03
N ASP A 282 11.50 22.09 -4.14
CA ASP A 282 11.05 22.90 -5.27
C ASP A 282 9.65 23.46 -4.99
N LYS A 283 9.43 24.74 -5.33
CA LYS A 283 8.17 25.47 -5.13
C LYS A 283 7.46 25.84 -6.45
N ASP A 284 7.98 25.37 -7.58
CA ASP A 284 7.51 25.75 -8.91
C ASP A 284 6.32 24.90 -9.41
N ASN A 285 5.79 24.01 -8.56
CA ASN A 285 4.65 23.13 -8.83
C ASN A 285 4.83 22.19 -10.05
N LYS A 286 6.03 22.05 -10.61
CA LYS A 286 6.26 21.16 -11.77
C LYS A 286 5.87 19.72 -11.50
N PHE A 287 6.11 19.23 -10.29
CA PHE A 287 5.72 17.89 -9.89
C PHE A 287 4.19 17.70 -9.88
N LEU A 288 3.44 18.69 -9.41
CA LEU A 288 1.98 18.66 -9.45
C LEU A 288 1.44 18.73 -10.88
N ALA A 289 2.04 19.56 -11.74
CA ALA A 289 1.69 19.61 -13.16
C ALA A 289 1.98 18.27 -13.86
N TYR A 290 3.11 17.61 -13.56
CA TYR A 290 3.41 16.27 -14.04
C TYR A 290 2.38 15.22 -13.59
N LEU A 291 1.87 15.35 -12.35
CA LEU A 291 0.90 14.43 -11.78
C LEU A 291 -0.53 14.61 -12.28
N GLU A 292 -0.88 15.73 -12.91
CA GLU A 292 -2.24 16.05 -13.36
C GLU A 292 -2.96 14.91 -14.13
N PRO A 293 -2.36 14.24 -15.13
CA PRO A 293 -3.00 13.11 -15.80
C PRO A 293 -3.26 11.92 -14.86
N TYR A 294 -2.35 11.64 -13.93
CA TYR A 294 -2.49 10.55 -12.96
C TYR A 294 -3.56 10.86 -11.91
N LEU A 295 -3.62 12.12 -11.45
CA LEU A 295 -4.64 12.61 -10.53
C LEU A 295 -6.04 12.55 -11.17
N SER A 296 -6.15 12.99 -12.43
CA SER A 296 -7.41 12.90 -13.20
C SER A 296 -7.87 11.45 -13.31
N LYS A 297 -6.95 10.54 -13.68
CA LYS A 297 -7.26 9.12 -13.78
C LYS A 297 -7.64 8.49 -12.44
N ALA A 298 -6.95 8.83 -11.37
CA ALA A 298 -7.26 8.36 -10.01
C ALA A 298 -8.62 8.90 -9.53
N THR A 299 -8.96 10.13 -9.88
CA THR A 299 -10.28 10.72 -9.60
C THR A 299 -11.39 9.93 -10.30
N GLU A 300 -11.25 9.67 -11.61
CA GLU A 300 -12.22 8.85 -12.35
C GLU A 300 -12.39 7.45 -11.73
N ASP A 301 -11.29 6.78 -11.40
CA ASP A 301 -11.33 5.43 -10.85
C ASP A 301 -11.99 5.41 -9.46
N ASN A 302 -11.70 6.40 -8.61
CA ASN A 302 -12.34 6.53 -7.30
C ASN A 302 -13.83 6.89 -7.41
N ILE A 303 -14.20 7.81 -8.30
CA ILE A 303 -15.61 8.11 -8.60
C ILE A 303 -16.33 6.86 -9.09
N ARG A 304 -15.74 6.10 -10.02
CA ARG A 304 -16.28 4.81 -10.47
C ARG A 304 -16.43 3.83 -9.32
N ASN A 305 -15.47 3.76 -8.39
CA ASN A 305 -15.55 2.90 -7.21
C ASN A 305 -16.64 3.35 -6.23
N ILE A 306 -16.87 4.65 -6.06
CA ILE A 306 -17.96 5.19 -5.24
C ILE A 306 -19.31 4.82 -5.88
N TYR A 307 -19.48 5.02 -7.19
CA TYR A 307 -20.70 4.63 -7.91
C TYR A 307 -20.87 3.11 -8.05
N ALA A 308 -19.78 2.34 -8.11
CA ALA A 308 -19.80 0.88 -8.03
C ALA A 308 -20.00 0.39 -6.58
N GLY A 309 -19.78 1.28 -5.62
CA GLY A 309 -20.07 1.16 -4.19
C GLY A 309 -21.51 1.56 -3.84
N GLU A 310 -22.39 1.80 -4.84
CA GLU A 310 -23.79 1.40 -4.68
C GLU A 310 -23.76 -0.02 -4.10
N SER A 311 -24.34 -0.19 -2.89
CA SER A 311 -24.31 -1.45 -2.14
C SER A 311 -24.37 -2.63 -3.08
N VAL A 312 -23.38 -3.53 -2.99
CA VAL A 312 -23.33 -4.75 -3.79
C VAL A 312 -24.73 -5.32 -3.83
N LEU A 313 -25.33 -5.35 -5.02
CA LEU A 313 -26.67 -5.89 -5.16
C LEU A 313 -26.59 -7.37 -4.86
N ILE A 314 -27.20 -7.74 -3.76
CA ILE A 314 -27.34 -9.12 -3.34
C ILE A 314 -28.69 -9.60 -3.82
N SER A 315 -28.71 -10.77 -4.42
CA SER A 315 -29.95 -11.44 -4.81
C SER A 315 -30.85 -11.60 -3.60
N GLU A 316 -32.13 -11.25 -3.76
CA GLU A 316 -33.17 -11.53 -2.77
C GLU A 316 -33.51 -13.03 -2.72
N THR A 317 -33.10 -13.81 -3.73
CA THR A 317 -33.29 -15.25 -3.81
C THR A 317 -31.98 -15.97 -3.50
N GLU A 318 -32.01 -16.94 -2.59
CA GLU A 318 -30.83 -17.74 -2.28
C GLU A 318 -30.59 -18.79 -3.37
N HIS A 319 -29.55 -18.61 -4.17
CA HIS A 319 -29.16 -19.58 -5.19
C HIS A 319 -28.11 -20.54 -4.65
N ILE A 320 -28.53 -21.66 -4.08
CA ILE A 320 -27.64 -22.69 -3.51
C ILE A 320 -27.43 -23.90 -4.44
N ASN A 321 -28.13 -23.96 -5.57
CA ASN A 321 -28.08 -25.08 -6.50
C ASN A 321 -26.82 -24.99 -7.41
N PHE A 322 -25.89 -25.92 -7.22
CA PHE A 322 -24.59 -25.89 -7.88
C PHE A 322 -24.69 -26.07 -9.40
N GLU A 323 -25.63 -26.88 -9.87
CA GLU A 323 -25.90 -27.16 -11.28
C GLU A 323 -26.33 -25.91 -12.06
N GLU A 324 -26.86 -24.90 -11.36
CA GLU A 324 -27.33 -23.64 -11.95
C GLU A 324 -26.23 -22.58 -12.07
N TYR A 325 -25.07 -22.81 -11.43
CA TYR A 325 -23.96 -21.88 -11.45
C TYR A 325 -23.35 -21.76 -12.86
N PRO A 326 -22.71 -20.62 -13.19
CA PRO A 326 -22.06 -20.45 -14.47
C PRO A 326 -20.85 -21.39 -14.61
N PRO A 327 -20.48 -21.76 -15.85
CA PRO A 327 -19.37 -22.69 -16.11
C PRO A 327 -18.06 -22.33 -15.41
N CYS A 328 -17.72 -21.04 -15.31
CA CYS A 328 -16.52 -20.59 -14.60
C CYS A 328 -16.51 -20.97 -13.12
N ILE A 329 -17.65 -20.80 -12.43
CA ILE A 329 -17.79 -21.12 -11.00
C ILE A 329 -17.88 -22.63 -10.79
N GLN A 330 -18.61 -23.34 -11.66
CA GLN A 330 -18.63 -24.80 -11.61
C GLN A 330 -17.24 -25.40 -11.79
N ASN A 331 -16.46 -24.90 -12.75
CA ASN A 331 -15.12 -25.39 -13.02
C ASN A 331 -14.14 -25.03 -11.90
N ILE A 332 -14.28 -23.85 -11.26
CA ILE A 332 -13.56 -23.51 -10.02
C ILE A 332 -13.81 -24.57 -8.94
N LEU A 333 -15.08 -24.88 -8.65
CA LEU A 333 -15.45 -25.79 -7.57
C LEU A 333 -15.03 -27.25 -7.84
N LYS A 334 -15.01 -27.67 -9.12
CA LYS A 334 -14.59 -29.01 -9.55
C LYS A 334 -13.07 -29.18 -9.67
N MET A 335 -12.29 -28.10 -9.66
CA MET A 335 -10.86 -28.18 -9.95
C MET A 335 -10.09 -28.89 -8.81
N PRO A 336 -9.20 -29.85 -9.13
CA PRO A 336 -8.41 -30.53 -8.11
C PRO A 336 -7.34 -29.61 -7.48
N SER A 337 -6.71 -28.73 -8.26
CA SER A 337 -5.71 -27.76 -7.80
C SER A 337 -5.71 -26.50 -8.68
N CYS A 338 -5.30 -25.34 -8.13
CA CYS A 338 -5.34 -24.04 -8.83
C CYS A 338 -4.00 -23.27 -8.87
N GLY A 339 -2.95 -23.81 -8.22
CA GLY A 339 -1.60 -23.24 -8.25
C GLY A 339 -1.54 -21.73 -7.97
N ALA A 340 -0.76 -20.98 -8.77
CA ALA A 340 -0.56 -19.54 -8.64
C ALA A 340 -1.83 -18.68 -8.85
N GLY A 341 -2.96 -19.28 -9.25
CA GLY A 341 -4.25 -18.60 -9.40
C GLY A 341 -5.23 -18.78 -8.24
N ALA A 342 -4.87 -19.59 -7.23
CA ALA A 342 -5.79 -19.99 -6.16
C ALA A 342 -6.43 -18.79 -5.44
N THR A 343 -5.65 -17.79 -5.02
CA THR A 343 -6.17 -16.60 -4.32
C THR A 343 -7.14 -15.78 -5.19
N ARG A 344 -6.86 -15.65 -6.49
CA ARG A 344 -7.75 -14.92 -7.43
C ARG A 344 -9.08 -15.66 -7.61
N ALA A 345 -9.02 -16.98 -7.85
CA ALA A 345 -10.22 -17.81 -8.00
C ALA A 345 -11.07 -17.83 -6.72
N LEU A 346 -10.44 -17.88 -5.55
CA LEU A 346 -11.11 -17.81 -4.24
C LEU A 346 -11.75 -16.44 -3.98
N ALA A 347 -11.12 -15.34 -4.40
CA ALA A 347 -11.72 -14.01 -4.31
C ALA A 347 -12.98 -13.88 -5.18
N ILE A 348 -12.92 -14.37 -6.43
CA ILE A 348 -14.07 -14.40 -7.35
C ILE A 348 -15.20 -15.27 -6.77
N LEU A 349 -14.87 -16.46 -6.24
CA LEU A 349 -15.84 -17.36 -5.63
C LEU A 349 -16.56 -16.70 -4.44
N ALA A 350 -15.82 -16.03 -3.55
CA ALA A 350 -16.40 -15.34 -2.40
C ALA A 350 -17.37 -14.22 -2.81
N ALA A 351 -16.99 -13.39 -3.79
CA ALA A 351 -17.87 -12.32 -4.29
C ALA A 351 -19.10 -12.86 -5.01
N TYR A 352 -18.94 -13.89 -5.87
CA TYR A 352 -20.05 -14.54 -6.55
C TYR A 352 -21.07 -15.13 -5.56
N LEU A 353 -20.62 -15.96 -4.61
CA LEU A 353 -21.49 -16.59 -3.61
C LEU A 353 -22.23 -15.54 -2.76
N GLY A 354 -21.52 -14.46 -2.38
CA GLY A 354 -22.13 -13.36 -1.64
C GLY A 354 -23.22 -12.62 -2.43
N GLN A 355 -23.00 -12.38 -3.72
CA GLN A 355 -23.95 -11.67 -4.57
C GLN A 355 -25.19 -12.47 -4.96
N ILE A 356 -25.08 -13.79 -5.15
CA ILE A 356 -26.25 -14.62 -5.45
C ILE A 356 -27.03 -15.05 -4.19
N GLY A 357 -26.72 -14.44 -3.05
CA GLY A 357 -27.47 -14.65 -1.80
C GLY A 357 -27.08 -15.88 -0.99
N VAL A 358 -26.02 -16.63 -1.33
CA VAL A 358 -25.65 -17.84 -0.56
C VAL A 358 -25.38 -17.47 0.91
N PRO A 359 -26.01 -18.15 1.88
CA PRO A 359 -25.79 -17.89 3.30
C PRO A 359 -24.32 -17.95 3.70
N HIS A 360 -23.90 -17.06 4.59
CA HIS A 360 -22.48 -16.87 4.94
C HIS A 360 -21.79 -18.17 5.33
N ASN A 361 -22.38 -18.97 6.22
CA ASN A 361 -21.77 -20.19 6.72
C ASN A 361 -21.61 -21.24 5.61
N THR A 362 -22.60 -21.37 4.72
CA THR A 362 -22.55 -22.26 3.55
C THR A 362 -21.46 -21.81 2.57
N ALA A 363 -21.42 -20.51 2.25
CA ALA A 363 -20.41 -19.94 1.37
C ALA A 363 -18.99 -20.08 1.93
N LYS A 364 -18.82 -19.79 3.23
CA LYS A 364 -17.54 -19.90 3.95
C LYS A 364 -17.06 -21.35 3.99
N ALA A 365 -17.95 -22.32 4.26
CA ALA A 365 -17.61 -23.73 4.27
C ALA A 365 -17.10 -24.21 2.91
N LEU A 366 -17.83 -23.92 1.82
CA LEU A 366 -17.41 -24.24 0.45
C LEU A 366 -16.08 -23.58 0.09
N TRP A 367 -15.92 -22.31 0.45
CA TRP A 367 -14.69 -21.56 0.20
C TRP A 367 -13.49 -22.14 0.96
N CYS A 368 -13.66 -22.46 2.25
CA CYS A 368 -12.61 -23.04 3.08
C CYS A 368 -12.20 -24.44 2.59
N GLU A 369 -13.17 -25.28 2.21
CA GLU A 369 -12.89 -26.60 1.64
C GLU A 369 -12.00 -26.48 0.39
N LEU A 370 -12.35 -25.57 -0.52
CA LEU A 370 -11.58 -25.36 -1.75
C LEU A 370 -10.19 -24.75 -1.46
N ALA A 371 -10.12 -23.79 -0.55
CA ALA A 371 -8.86 -23.17 -0.14
C ALA A 371 -7.90 -24.19 0.50
N GLN A 372 -8.42 -25.11 1.32
CA GLN A 372 -7.66 -26.21 1.90
C GLN A 372 -7.21 -27.20 0.82
N ARG A 373 -8.11 -27.61 -0.08
CA ARG A 373 -7.80 -28.52 -1.20
C ARG A 373 -6.64 -27.99 -2.06
N TRP A 374 -6.57 -26.68 -2.27
CA TRP A 374 -5.55 -26.05 -3.08
C TRP A 374 -4.31 -25.59 -2.32
N SER A 375 -4.24 -25.82 -0.99
CA SER A 375 -3.20 -25.27 -0.12
C SER A 375 -3.00 -23.76 -0.33
N ALA A 376 -4.10 -23.02 -0.48
CA ALA A 376 -4.06 -21.62 -0.88
C ALA A 376 -3.68 -20.71 0.29
N ALA A 377 -2.74 -19.79 0.07
CA ALA A 377 -2.35 -18.76 1.05
C ALA A 377 -3.54 -17.90 1.51
N ALA A 378 -4.59 -17.80 0.71
CA ALA A 378 -5.82 -17.10 1.05
C ALA A 378 -6.44 -17.58 2.38
N LEU A 379 -6.27 -18.86 2.74
CA LEU A 379 -6.86 -19.47 3.96
C LEU A 379 -6.43 -18.76 5.25
N THR A 380 -5.23 -18.20 5.29
CA THR A 380 -4.67 -17.50 6.46
C THR A 380 -4.82 -15.98 6.38
N THR A 381 -5.64 -15.48 5.45
CA THR A 381 -5.83 -14.04 5.18
C THR A 381 -7.31 -13.65 5.26
N ASN A 382 -7.60 -12.37 5.10
CA ASN A 382 -8.96 -11.81 5.11
C ASN A 382 -9.64 -11.79 3.72
N VAL A 383 -9.19 -12.61 2.76
CA VAL A 383 -9.71 -12.58 1.38
C VAL A 383 -11.22 -12.83 1.34
N PHE A 384 -11.74 -13.85 2.04
CA PHE A 384 -13.17 -14.10 2.04
C PHE A 384 -13.96 -12.90 2.59
N GLU A 385 -13.55 -12.38 3.75
CA GLU A 385 -14.17 -11.26 4.47
C GLU A 385 -14.11 -9.95 3.70
N SER A 386 -13.12 -9.80 2.82
CA SER A 386 -12.94 -8.61 2.00
C SER A 386 -13.82 -8.62 0.74
N TRP A 387 -14.22 -9.81 0.26
CA TRP A 387 -14.95 -9.96 -1.00
C TRP A 387 -16.42 -10.35 -0.81
N TYR A 388 -16.74 -11.26 0.12
CA TYR A 388 -18.10 -11.74 0.34
C TYR A 388 -19.06 -10.60 0.73
N LYS A 389 -20.09 -10.36 -0.10
CA LYS A 389 -21.10 -9.29 0.04
C LYS A 389 -20.54 -7.85 0.09
N LYS A 390 -19.23 -7.67 -0.14
CA LYS A 390 -18.55 -6.36 -0.09
C LYS A 390 -17.99 -5.91 -1.42
N MET A 391 -17.73 -6.86 -2.32
CA MET A 391 -17.25 -6.58 -3.68
C MET A 391 -18.20 -7.19 -4.70
N ASN A 392 -18.43 -6.47 -5.80
CA ASN A 392 -19.10 -7.05 -6.96
C ASN A 392 -18.24 -8.17 -7.55
N CYS A 393 -18.85 -9.30 -7.86
CA CYS A 393 -18.28 -10.36 -8.66
C CYS A 393 -17.77 -9.76 -9.98
N PRO A 394 -16.50 -10.00 -10.34
CA PRO A 394 -15.93 -9.46 -11.57
C PRO A 394 -16.74 -9.86 -12.80
N GLY A 395 -16.91 -8.92 -13.73
CA GLY A 395 -17.60 -9.17 -14.99
C GLY A 395 -16.84 -10.16 -15.87
N CYS A 396 -17.51 -10.79 -16.85
CA CYS A 396 -16.88 -11.83 -17.65
C CYS A 396 -15.69 -11.28 -18.48
N LYS A 397 -15.74 -10.01 -18.91
CA LYS A 397 -14.59 -9.35 -19.56
C LYS A 397 -13.37 -9.34 -18.65
N THR A 398 -13.51 -8.93 -17.39
CA THR A 398 -12.42 -8.92 -16.40
C THR A 398 -11.90 -10.33 -16.16
N ILE A 399 -12.79 -11.30 -15.98
CA ILE A 399 -12.43 -12.70 -15.75
C ILE A 399 -11.62 -13.28 -16.92
N MET A 400 -11.95 -12.91 -18.16
CA MET A 400 -11.33 -13.47 -19.37
C MET A 400 -10.13 -12.68 -19.89
N THR A 401 -9.80 -11.53 -19.29
CA THR A 401 -8.65 -10.72 -19.71
C THR A 401 -7.44 -11.06 -18.84
N PRO A 402 -6.29 -11.53 -19.40
CA PRO A 402 -5.11 -11.85 -18.61
C PRO A 402 -4.63 -10.68 -17.76
N GLY A 403 -4.35 -10.95 -16.48
CA GLY A 403 -3.78 -9.99 -15.53
C GLY A 403 -2.40 -10.42 -15.02
N GLU A 404 -1.76 -9.57 -14.22
CA GLU A 404 -0.42 -9.80 -13.67
C GLU A 404 -0.40 -10.65 -12.37
N GLY A 405 -1.58 -11.08 -11.89
CA GLY A 405 -1.74 -11.76 -10.62
C GLY A 405 -2.56 -10.94 -9.61
N TYR A 406 -2.80 -11.50 -8.42
CA TYR A 406 -3.58 -10.80 -7.39
C TYR A 406 -2.89 -9.48 -7.02
N PRO A 407 -3.59 -8.33 -6.94
CA PRO A 407 -5.04 -8.17 -6.75
C PRO A 407 -5.91 -8.18 -8.02
N SER A 408 -5.33 -8.31 -9.22
CA SER A 408 -6.13 -8.56 -10.42
C SER A 408 -6.89 -9.88 -10.26
N VAL A 409 -8.17 -9.92 -10.64
CA VAL A 409 -9.07 -11.08 -10.47
C VAL A 409 -9.48 -11.64 -11.82
N ASP A 410 -8.48 -12.05 -12.59
CA ASP A 410 -8.64 -12.78 -13.84
C ASP A 410 -8.55 -14.30 -13.65
N LEU A 411 -9.17 -15.03 -14.57
CA LEU A 411 -9.10 -16.48 -14.70
C LEU A 411 -8.56 -16.92 -16.07
N ALA A 412 -8.10 -15.99 -16.91
CA ALA A 412 -7.72 -16.27 -18.30
C ALA A 412 -6.63 -17.35 -18.36
N ASN A 413 -5.60 -17.23 -17.52
CA ASN A 413 -4.47 -18.17 -17.46
C ASN A 413 -4.83 -19.51 -16.79
N LEU A 414 -6.03 -19.65 -16.22
CA LEU A 414 -6.50 -20.88 -15.59
C LEU A 414 -7.38 -21.73 -16.53
N GLY A 415 -7.89 -21.15 -17.63
CA GLY A 415 -8.71 -21.88 -18.60
C GLY A 415 -10.05 -22.40 -18.05
N VAL A 416 -10.50 -21.90 -16.89
CA VAL A 416 -11.70 -22.37 -16.18
C VAL A 416 -12.99 -21.75 -16.70
N CYS A 417 -12.93 -20.56 -17.31
CA CYS A 417 -14.10 -19.93 -17.90
C CYS A 417 -14.31 -20.49 -19.32
N LYS A 418 -15.24 -21.43 -19.45
CA LYS A 418 -15.67 -22.02 -20.74
C LYS A 418 -17.13 -21.65 -20.99
N PRO A 419 -17.42 -20.54 -21.68
CA PRO A 419 -18.79 -20.04 -21.81
C PRO A 419 -19.72 -21.05 -22.53
N ASN A 420 -21.00 -21.06 -22.14
CA ASN A 420 -22.04 -21.85 -22.80
C ASN A 420 -23.17 -20.97 -23.34
N SER A 421 -24.19 -21.57 -23.95
CA SER A 421 -25.31 -20.86 -24.59
C SER A 421 -26.03 -19.86 -23.67
N LYS A 422 -26.17 -20.17 -22.37
CA LYS A 422 -26.82 -19.26 -21.39
C LYS A 422 -25.97 -18.02 -21.10
N CYS A 423 -24.66 -18.04 -21.31
CA CYS A 423 -23.81 -16.84 -21.20
C CYS A 423 -24.17 -15.77 -22.25
N TYR A 424 -24.66 -16.16 -23.43
CA TYR A 424 -25.09 -15.24 -24.47
C TYR A 424 -26.36 -14.47 -24.07
N LEU A 425 -27.26 -15.08 -23.31
CA LEU A 425 -28.51 -14.47 -22.86
C LEU A 425 -28.27 -13.26 -21.94
N VAL A 426 -27.12 -13.23 -21.27
CA VAL A 426 -26.68 -12.12 -20.41
C VAL A 426 -25.55 -11.33 -21.04
N LYS A 427 -25.36 -11.45 -22.37
CA LYS A 427 -24.35 -10.74 -23.15
C LYS A 427 -22.93 -10.82 -22.58
N PHE A 428 -22.57 -11.96 -21.97
CA PHE A 428 -21.27 -12.15 -21.31
C PHE A 428 -20.93 -11.03 -20.31
N SER A 429 -21.92 -10.54 -19.57
CA SER A 429 -21.72 -9.39 -18.68
C SER A 429 -21.16 -9.80 -17.32
N SER A 430 -21.80 -10.72 -16.59
CA SER A 430 -21.36 -11.18 -15.27
C SER A 430 -21.75 -12.63 -14.98
N PRO A 431 -20.92 -13.40 -14.23
CA PRO A 431 -21.32 -14.69 -13.66
C PRO A 431 -22.57 -14.60 -12.78
N VAL A 432 -22.80 -13.50 -12.07
CA VAL A 432 -23.97 -13.33 -11.19
C VAL A 432 -25.27 -13.31 -12.00
N TYR A 433 -25.29 -12.56 -13.10
CA TYR A 433 -26.46 -12.44 -13.97
C TYR A 433 -26.81 -13.74 -14.70
N TYR A 434 -25.82 -14.62 -14.88
CA TYR A 434 -26.07 -15.98 -15.37
C TYR A 434 -27.00 -16.75 -14.42
N THR A 435 -26.79 -16.60 -13.12
CA THR A 435 -27.52 -17.32 -12.08
C THR A 435 -28.83 -16.61 -11.77
N ASP A 436 -28.78 -15.30 -11.57
CA ASP A 436 -29.93 -14.48 -11.21
C ASP A 436 -30.31 -13.50 -12.34
N LYS A 437 -31.42 -13.82 -13.00
CA LYS A 437 -31.98 -13.00 -14.08
C LYS A 437 -32.62 -11.70 -13.57
N GLN A 438 -33.13 -11.66 -12.34
CA GLN A 438 -33.73 -10.44 -11.78
C GLN A 438 -32.66 -9.39 -11.54
N LEU A 439 -31.52 -9.77 -10.96
CA LEU A 439 -30.37 -8.87 -10.85
C LEU A 439 -29.91 -8.34 -12.21
N TYR A 440 -29.98 -9.15 -13.27
CA TYR A 440 -29.68 -8.68 -14.61
C TYR A 440 -30.68 -7.64 -15.12
N ILE A 441 -31.98 -7.85 -14.88
CA ILE A 441 -33.05 -6.90 -15.23
C ILE A 441 -32.86 -5.59 -14.47
N GLU A 442 -32.58 -5.64 -13.18
CA GLU A 442 -32.32 -4.45 -12.35
C GLU A 442 -31.10 -3.66 -12.85
N LYS A 443 -30.03 -4.36 -13.24
CA LYS A 443 -28.88 -3.72 -13.88
C LYS A 443 -29.27 -3.04 -15.19
N LEU A 444 -30.04 -3.70 -16.05
CA LEU A 444 -30.49 -3.09 -17.32
C LEU A 444 -31.38 -1.87 -17.10
N LYS A 445 -32.26 -1.88 -16.08
CA LYS A 445 -33.07 -0.71 -15.71
C LYS A 445 -32.18 0.47 -15.30
N ARG A 446 -31.15 0.24 -14.48
CA ARG A 446 -30.20 1.30 -14.09
C ARG A 446 -29.43 1.87 -15.26
N ASP A 447 -28.95 1.01 -16.15
CA ASP A 447 -28.22 1.45 -17.34
C ASP A 447 -29.07 2.28 -18.29
N LEU A 448 -30.39 2.08 -18.32
CA LEU A 448 -31.32 2.87 -19.14
C LEU A 448 -31.66 4.23 -18.51
N LEU A 449 -31.42 4.39 -17.21
CA LEU A 449 -31.68 5.63 -16.44
C LEU A 449 -30.44 6.52 -16.31
N ARG A 450 -29.27 6.04 -16.79
CA ARG A 450 -28.02 6.80 -16.92
C ARG A 450 -27.82 7.18 -18.39
#